data_AF-A0A662I0W0-F1
#
_entry.id   AF-A0A662I0W0-F1
#
_cell.length_a   1.000
_cell.length_b   1.000
_cell.length_c   1.000
_cell.angle_alpha   90.00
_cell.angle_beta   90.00
_cell.angle_gamma   90.00
#
_symmetry.space_group_name_H-M   'P 1'
#
loop_
_entity.id
_entity.type
_entity.pdbx_description
1 polymer ?
#
loop_
_entity_poly.entity_id
_entity_poly.type
_entity_poly.pdbx_seq_one_letter_code
_entity_poly.pdbx_strand_id
1 'polypeptide(L)' 'MERLKKCFLLLMKNDPKTAKVFLYHARVKANINSFDELFKDEYTFRKALIDIFGRKGAELFIWALNKYSSKLNVIAK' A
#
# COMPACT_ATOMS: atom_id res chain seq x y z
N MET A 1 -8.50 1.54 -8.03
CA MET A 1 -7.26 0.95 -7.49
C MET A 1 -5.97 1.56 -8.05
N GLU A 2 -5.91 1.97 -9.32
CA GLU A 2 -4.69 2.53 -9.93
C GLU A 2 -4.04 3.68 -9.15
N ARG A 3 -4.83 4.61 -8.58
CA ARG A 3 -4.29 5.72 -7.77
C ARG A 3 -3.48 5.22 -6.58
N LEU A 4 -4.03 4.26 -5.82
CA LEU A 4 -3.35 3.66 -4.66
C LEU A 4 -2.11 2.89 -5.09
N LYS A 5 -2.19 2.13 -6.18
CA LYS A 5 -1.04 1.43 -6.78
C LYS A 5 0.10 2.40 -7.11
N LYS A 6 -0.21 3.53 -7.75
CA LYS A 6 0.78 4.59 -8.07
C LYS A 6 1.38 5.23 -6.82
N CYS A 7 0.56 5.55 -5.81
CA CYS A 7 1.05 6.12 -4.55
C CYS A 7 1.96 5.14 -3.80
N PHE A 8 1.59 3.86 -3.78
CA PHE A 8 2.40 2.83 -3.18
C PHE A 8 3.73 2.67 -3.93
N LEU A 9 3.73 2.63 -5.27
CA LEU A 9 4.97 2.61 -6.07
C LEU A 9 5.88 3.81 -5.77
N LEU A 10 5.30 5.00 -5.61
CA LEU A 10 6.04 6.20 -5.21
C LEU A 10 6.63 6.08 -3.80
N LEU A 11 5.89 5.48 -2.86
CA LEU A 11 6.43 5.12 -1.55
C LEU A 11 7.59 4.14 -1.68
N MET A 12 7.51 3.14 -2.56
CA MET A 12 8.64 2.22 -2.82
C MET A 12 9.86 2.94 -3.41
N LYS A 13 9.65 3.94 -4.26
CA LYS A 13 10.74 4.72 -4.83
C LYS A 13 11.41 5.62 -3.79
N ASN A 14 10.62 6.23 -2.91
CA ASN A 14 11.12 7.17 -1.90
C ASN A 14 11.68 6.48 -0.65
N ASP A 15 11.15 5.32 -0.28
CA ASP A 15 11.61 4.50 0.83
C ASP A 15 11.57 2.99 0.45
N PRO A 16 12.60 2.52 -0.27
CA PRO A 16 12.67 1.13 -0.73
C PRO A 16 12.80 0.13 0.42
N LYS A 17 13.31 0.54 1.59
CA LYS A 17 13.48 -0.35 2.74
C LYS A 17 12.13 -0.70 3.33
N THR A 18 11.30 0.31 3.59
CA THR A 18 9.93 0.12 4.09
C THR A 18 9.09 -0.70 3.11
N ALA A 19 9.24 -0.45 1.81
CA ALA A 19 8.57 -1.21 0.77
C ALA A 19 8.95 -2.70 0.75
N LYS A 20 10.24 -3.02 0.90
CA LYS A 20 10.70 -4.41 0.96
C LYS A 20 10.14 -5.15 2.18
N VAL A 21 10.11 -4.49 3.34
CA VAL A 21 9.52 -5.04 4.56
C VAL A 21 8.01 -5.26 4.41
N PHE A 22 7.31 -4.31 3.80
CA PHE A 22 5.88 -4.46 3.50
C PHE A 22 5.62 -5.65 2.59
N LEU A 23 6.34 -5.78 1.47
CA LEU A 23 6.14 -6.89 0.53
C LEU A 23 6.44 -8.25 1.18
N TYR A 24 7.47 -8.31 2.03
CA TYR A 24 7.74 -9.51 2.82
C TYR A 24 6.54 -9.89 3.70
N HIS A 25 5.96 -8.93 4.42
CA HIS A 25 4.77 -9.21 5.22
C HIS A 25 3.53 -9.51 4.40
N ALA A 26 3.34 -8.87 3.23
CA ALA A 26 2.25 -9.20 2.32
C ALA A 26 2.34 -10.67 1.86
N ARG A 27 3.55 -11.15 1.56
CA ARG A 27 3.77 -12.55 1.19
C ARG A 27 3.56 -13.51 2.36
N VAL A 28 4.15 -13.24 3.51
CA VAL A 28 4.14 -14.17 4.65
C VAL A 28 2.83 -14.16 5.44
N LYS A 29 2.22 -12.98 5.64
CA LYS A 29 1.03 -12.82 6.48
C LYS A 29 -0.27 -12.81 5.69
N ALA A 30 -0.28 -12.17 4.52
CA ALA A 30 -1.48 -12.02 3.70
C ALA A 30 -1.55 -13.02 2.53
N ASN A 31 -0.53 -13.87 2.37
CA ASN A 31 -0.42 -14.87 1.31
C ASN A 31 -0.54 -14.28 -0.11
N ILE A 32 -0.03 -13.04 -0.28
CA ILE A 32 -0.04 -12.33 -1.56
C ILE A 32 1.29 -12.57 -2.28
N ASN A 33 1.23 -13.15 -3.47
CA ASN A 33 2.42 -13.61 -4.19
C ASN A 33 3.02 -12.55 -5.11
N SER A 34 2.23 -11.56 -5.51
CA SER A 34 2.70 -10.51 -6.42
C SER A 34 2.15 -9.13 -6.09
N PHE A 35 2.83 -8.12 -6.62
CA PHE A 35 2.38 -6.74 -6.54
C PHE A 35 1.03 -6.53 -7.25
N ASP A 36 0.83 -7.18 -8.39
CA ASP A 36 -0.43 -7.05 -9.13
C ASP A 36 -1.60 -7.72 -8.39
N GLU A 37 -1.34 -8.84 -7.71
CA GLU A 37 -2.34 -9.50 -6.87
C GLU A 37 -2.77 -8.60 -5.70
N LEU A 38 -1.82 -7.93 -5.04
CA LEU A 38 -2.10 -7.00 -3.94
C LEU A 38 -3.07 -5.87 -4.34
N PHE A 39 -2.95 -5.40 -5.59
CA PHE A 39 -3.73 -4.26 -6.11
C PHE A 39 -4.83 -4.68 -7.10
N LYS A 40 -5.16 -5.98 -7.19
CA LYS A 40 -6.19 -6.47 -8.13
C LYS A 40 -7.57 -5.89 -7.83
N ASP A 41 -7.90 -5.74 -6.56
CA ASP A 41 -9.16 -5.17 -6.08
C ASP A 41 -9.00 -4.56 -4.67
N GLU A 42 -9.95 -3.71 -4.27
CA GLU A 42 -9.89 -3.01 -2.98
C GLU A 42 -10.01 -3.95 -1.78
N TYR A 43 -10.81 -5.02 -1.91
CA TYR A 43 -11.02 -5.98 -0.83
C TYR A 43 -9.72 -6.73 -0.52
N THR A 44 -9.03 -7.24 -1.55
CA THR A 44 -7.74 -7.93 -1.43
C THR A 44 -6.69 -7.02 -0.81
N PHE A 45 -6.62 -5.76 -1.26
CA PHE A 45 -5.70 -4.78 -0.70
C PHE A 45 -5.99 -4.52 0.79
N ARG A 46 -7.25 -4.22 1.14
CA ARG A 46 -7.66 -3.96 2.52
C ARG A 46 -7.42 -5.16 3.42
N LYS A 47 -7.80 -6.36 2.95
CA LYS A 47 -7.60 -7.61 3.68
C LYS A 47 -6.12 -7.83 3.97
N ALA A 48 -5.25 -7.68 2.97
CA ALA A 48 -3.81 -7.79 3.16
C ALA A 48 -3.28 -6.79 4.19
N LEU A 49 -3.73 -5.55 4.15
CA LEU A 49 -3.34 -4.54 5.15
C LEU A 49 -3.80 -4.92 6.57
N ILE A 50 -5.02 -5.44 6.71
CA ILE A 50 -5.56 -5.91 7.99
C ILE A 50 -4.74 -7.09 8.51
N ASP A 51 -4.36 -8.03 7.64
CA ASP A 51 -3.55 -9.19 8.01
C ASP A 51 -2.12 -8.80 8.43
N ILE A 52 -1.58 -7.72 7.85
CA ILE A 52 -0.23 -7.23 8.18
C ILE A 52 -0.22 -6.39 9.47
N PHE A 53 -1.17 -5.45 9.61
CA PHE A 53 -1.16 -4.37 10.61
C PHE A 53 -2.31 -4.41 11.62
N GLY A 54 -3.29 -5.29 11.44
CA GLY A 54 -4.58 -5.23 12.14
C GLY A 54 -5.49 -4.10 11.62
N ARG A 55 -6.76 -4.10 12.05
CA ARG A 55 -7.79 -3.17 11.52
C ARG A 55 -7.41 -1.68 11.64
N LYS A 56 -7.04 -1.23 12.84
CA LYS A 56 -6.67 0.18 13.08
C LYS A 56 -5.44 0.59 12.29
N GLY A 57 -4.43 -0.29 12.21
CA GLY A 57 -3.22 -0.03 11.44
C GLY A 57 -3.49 0.07 9.94
N ALA A 58 -4.35 -0.80 9.42
CA ALA A 58 -4.78 -0.77 8.01
C ALA A 58 -5.49 0.53 7.65
N GLU A 59 -6.42 1.00 8.49
CA GLU A 59 -7.13 2.27 8.27
C GLU A 59 -6.18 3.47 8.26
N LEU A 60 -5.27 3.54 9.23
CA LEU A 60 -4.24 4.59 9.30
C LEU A 60 -3.34 4.58 8.07
N PHE A 61 -2.95 3.40 7.59
CA PHE A 61 -2.12 3.26 6.39
C PHE A 61 -2.85 3.73 5.13
N ILE A 62 -4.12 3.34 4.96
CA ILE A 62 -4.95 3.80 3.82
C ILE A 62 -5.14 5.32 3.88
N TRP A 63 -5.40 5.87 5.07
CA TRP A 63 -5.52 7.30 5.27
C TRP A 63 -4.22 8.04 4.93
N ALA A 64 -3.07 7.53 5.41
CA ALA A 64 -1.75 8.08 5.10
C ALA A 64 -1.45 8.03 3.59
N LEU A 65 -1.74 6.92 2.92
CA LEU A 65 -1.60 6.79 1.47
C LEU A 65 -2.49 7.78 0.72
N ASN A 66 -3.74 7.96 1.13
CA ASN A 66 -4.65 8.91 0.52
C ASN A 66 -4.20 10.37 0.73
N LYS A 67 -3.70 10.70 1.91
CA LYS A 67 -3.11 12.02 2.23
C LYS A 67 -1.79 12.27 1.47
N TYR A 68 -1.00 11.22 1.22
CA TYR A 68 0.15 11.31 0.33
C TYR A 68 -0.28 11.55 -1.12
N SER A 69 -1.37 10.92 -1.57
CA SER A 69 -1.91 11.10 -2.93
C SER A 69 -2.37 12.53 -3.20
N SER A 70 -2.99 13.20 -2.22
CA SER A 70 -3.43 14.59 -2.37
C SER A 70 -2.25 15.57 -2.44
N LYS A 71 -1.14 15.27 -1.77
CA LYS A 71 0.11 16.06 -1.90
C LYS A 71 0.81 15.88 -3.24
N LEU A 72 0.72 14.70 -3.87
CA LEU A 72 1.30 14.46 -5.19
C LEU A 72 0.64 15.31 -6.30
N ASN A 73 -0.65 15.61 -6.19
CA ASN A 73 -1.35 16.52 -7.11
C ASN A 73 -0.92 18.00 -6.98
N VAL A 74 -0.19 18.37 -5.92
CA VAL A 74 0.28 19.74 -5.69
C VAL A 74 1.71 19.93 -6.21
N ILE A 75 2.52 18.86 -6.27
CA ILE A 75 3.93 18.93 -6.68
C ILE A 75 4.10 18.68 -8.19
N ALA A 76 3.09 18.13 -8.86
CA ALA A 76 3.09 17.89 -10.32
C ALA A 76 2.50 19.05 -11.15
N LYS A 77 2.34 20.24 -10.56
CA LYS A 77 1.81 21.44 -11.23
C LYS A 77 2.87 22.51 -11.36
#